data_AF-W0I9Y8-F1
#
_entry.id   AF-W0I9Y8-F1
#
_cell.length_a   1.000
_cell.length_b   1.000
_cell.length_c   1.000
_cell.angle_alpha   90.00
_cell.angle_beta   90.00
_cell.angle_gamma   90.00
#
_symmetry.space_group_name_H-M   'P 1'
#
loop_
_entity.id
_entity.type
_entity.pdbx_description
1 polymer ?
#
loop_
_entity_poly.entity_id
_entity_poly.type
_entity_poly.pdbx_seq_one_letter_code
_entity_poly.pdbx_strand_id
1 'polypeptide(L)'
;MAEAVRRIWAEVLEVEVESIDIHHSDFFELGGYSLLALQSIGRLLAEYGVDEVAAVELEGALLNRLFEDATPMAQAKCLVAGGQGDAAPGGDAGS
;
A
#
# COMPACT_ATOMS: atom_id res chain seq x y z
N MET A 1 -2.03 -4.02 8.57
CA MET A 1 -1.73 -3.32 7.30
C MET A 1 -0.35 -3.69 6.78
N ALA A 2 0.75 -3.38 7.50
CA ALA A 2 2.11 -3.75 7.05
C ALA A 2 2.32 -5.26 6.81
N GLU A 3 1.72 -6.13 7.63
CA GLU A 3 1.76 -7.59 7.40
C GLU A 3 1.08 -8.04 6.09
N ALA A 4 0.01 -7.37 5.68
CA ALA A 4 -0.64 -7.69 4.42
C ALA A 4 0.21 -7.22 3.23
N VAL A 5 0.82 -6.04 3.34
CA VAL A 5 1.82 -5.55 2.38
C VAL A 5 2.98 -6.54 2.27
N ARG A 6 3.52 -7.00 3.41
CA ARG A 6 4.58 -8.00 3.48
C ARG A 6 4.19 -9.29 2.74
N ARG A 7 2.98 -9.81 2.99
CA ARG A 7 2.47 -11.01 2.32
C ARG A 7 2.35 -10.82 0.81
N ILE A 8 1.76 -9.71 0.35
CA ILE A 8 1.60 -9.42 -1.08
C ILE A 8 2.95 -9.24 -1.76
N TRP A 9 3.91 -8.60 -1.09
CA TRP A 9 5.27 -8.47 -1.61
C TRP A 9 5.94 -9.81 -1.79
N ALA A 10 5.85 -10.69 -0.80
CA ALA A 10 6.42 -12.04 -0.90
C ALA A 10 5.81 -12.81 -2.09
N GLU A 11 4.50 -12.72 -2.29
CA GLU A 11 3.82 -13.35 -3.42
C GLU A 11 4.23 -12.77 -4.79
N VAL A 12 4.50 -11.46 -4.87
CA VAL A 12 4.85 -10.78 -6.12
C VAL A 12 6.34 -10.90 -6.46
N LEU A 13 7.19 -10.88 -5.44
CA LEU A 13 8.64 -11.02 -5.55
C LEU A 13 9.10 -12.48 -5.57
N GLU A 14 8.17 -13.42 -5.34
CA GLU A 14 8.45 -14.87 -5.27
C GLU A 14 9.51 -15.24 -4.21
N VAL A 15 9.43 -14.58 -3.04
CA VAL A 15 10.33 -14.83 -1.89
C VAL A 15 9.55 -15.31 -0.67
N GLU A 16 10.25 -15.86 0.31
CA GLU A 16 9.63 -16.26 1.58
C GLU A 16 9.17 -15.02 2.36
N VAL A 17 7.96 -15.08 2.93
CA VAL A 17 7.35 -13.97 3.69
C VAL A 17 8.24 -13.55 4.87
N GLU A 18 8.88 -14.51 5.52
CA GLU A 18 9.82 -14.37 6.64
C GLU A 18 11.12 -13.64 6.27
N SER A 19 11.47 -13.55 4.99
CA SER A 19 12.66 -12.84 4.51
C SER A 19 12.47 -11.32 4.42
N ILE A 20 11.23 -10.86 4.54
CA ILE A 20 10.85 -9.45 4.40
C ILE A 20 10.62 -8.85 5.80
N ASP A 21 11.48 -7.96 6.24
CA ASP A 21 11.28 -7.13 7.42
C ASP A 21 10.37 -5.93 7.07
N ILE A 22 9.34 -5.69 7.88
CA ILE A 22 8.34 -4.64 7.62
C ILE A 22 8.90 -3.21 7.69
N HIS A 23 10.03 -3.00 8.37
CA HIS A 23 10.64 -1.70 8.62
C HIS A 23 11.92 -1.47 7.82
N HIS A 24 12.58 -2.55 7.36
CA HIS A 24 13.93 -2.47 6.84
C HIS A 24 14.12 -3.13 5.47
N SER A 25 13.24 -4.02 5.03
CA SER A 25 13.37 -4.59 3.70
C SER A 25 12.90 -3.62 2.63
N ASP A 26 13.81 -3.35 1.70
CA ASP A 26 13.57 -2.51 0.53
C ASP A 26 13.02 -3.34 -0.63
N PHE A 27 11.88 -2.93 -1.21
CA PHE A 27 11.22 -3.63 -2.31
C PHE A 27 12.16 -3.88 -3.52
N PHE A 28 13.00 -2.91 -3.86
CA PHE A 28 13.90 -2.99 -5.02
C PHE A 28 15.13 -3.83 -4.71
N GLU A 29 15.65 -3.79 -3.49
CA GLU A 29 16.74 -4.66 -3.06
C GLU A 29 16.33 -6.14 -3.01
N LEU A 30 15.05 -6.42 -2.73
CA LEU A 30 14.47 -7.76 -2.81
C LEU A 30 14.26 -8.26 -4.26
N GLY A 31 14.64 -7.49 -5.28
CA GLY A 31 14.48 -7.84 -6.69
C GLY A 31 13.25 -7.23 -7.37
N GLY A 32 12.56 -6.31 -6.70
CA GLY A 32 11.42 -5.58 -7.25
C GLY A 32 11.80 -4.60 -8.36
N TYR A 33 10.86 -4.37 -9.27
CA TYR A 33 10.94 -3.36 -10.34
C TYR A 33 9.55 -2.79 -10.63
N SER A 34 9.47 -1.76 -11.47
CA SER A 34 8.24 -0.96 -11.66
C SER A 34 6.99 -1.79 -11.98
N LEU A 35 7.12 -2.85 -12.77
CA LEU A 35 5.98 -3.72 -13.10
C LEU A 35 5.52 -4.52 -11.88
N LEU A 36 6.44 -5.08 -11.09
CA LEU A 36 6.11 -5.78 -9.84
C LEU A 36 5.55 -4.82 -8.79
N ALA A 37 6.09 -3.60 -8.71
CA ALA A 37 5.57 -2.54 -7.85
C ALA A 37 4.09 -2.27 -8.18
N LEU A 38 3.78 -2.05 -9.47
CA LEU A 38 2.41 -1.80 -9.93
C LEU A 38 1.48 -2.99 -9.63
N GLN A 39 1.94 -4.23 -9.86
CA GLN A 39 1.19 -5.44 -9.53
C GLN A 39 0.90 -5.56 -8.03
N SER A 40 1.89 -5.27 -7.18
CA SER A 40 1.72 -5.31 -5.72
C SER A 40 0.69 -4.28 -5.26
N ILE A 41 0.72 -3.08 -5.82
CA ILE A 41 -0.22 -1.99 -5.53
C ILE A 41 -1.63 -2.37 -5.98
N GLY A 42 -1.80 -2.88 -7.21
CA GLY A 42 -3.10 -3.33 -7.70
C GLY A 42 -3.72 -4.42 -6.83
N ARG A 43 -2.91 -5.39 -6.35
CA ARG A 43 -3.38 -6.42 -5.41
C ARG A 43 -3.79 -5.83 -4.06
N LEU A 44 -3.02 -4.89 -3.53
CA LEU A 44 -3.36 -4.17 -2.29
C LEU A 44 -4.72 -3.48 -2.44
N LEU A 45 -4.89 -2.64 -3.46
CA LEU A 45 -6.12 -1.87 -3.68
C LEU A 45 -7.34 -2.78 -3.84
N ALA A 46 -7.19 -3.90 -4.55
CA ALA A 46 -8.24 -4.91 -4.70
C ALA A 46 -8.60 -5.61 -3.37
N GLU A 47 -7.60 -5.96 -2.54
CA GLU A 47 -7.84 -6.60 -1.24
C GLU A 47 -8.55 -5.66 -0.24
N TYR A 48 -8.29 -4.35 -0.34
CA TYR A 48 -8.89 -3.34 0.55
C TYR A 48 -10.20 -2.74 0.03
N GLY A 49 -10.67 -3.14 -1.15
CA GLY A 49 -11.96 -2.69 -1.70
C GLY A 49 -12.02 -1.18 -1.97
N VAL A 50 -10.89 -0.60 -2.40
CA VAL A 50 -10.83 0.82 -2.77
C VAL A 50 -11.67 1.04 -4.04
N ASP A 51 -12.54 2.05 -4.02
CA ASP A 51 -13.34 2.43 -5.18
C ASP A 51 -12.46 2.76 -6.40
N GLU A 52 -12.92 2.41 -7.61
CA GLU A 52 -12.15 2.55 -8.85
C GLU A 52 -11.67 3.99 -9.10
N VAL A 53 -12.45 5.00 -8.69
CA VAL A 53 -12.08 6.40 -8.85
C VAL A 53 -10.95 6.79 -7.88
N ALA A 54 -11.05 6.33 -6.63
CA ALA A 54 -10.02 6.58 -5.61
C ALA A 54 -8.75 5.76 -5.84
N ALA A 55 -8.85 4.60 -6.49
CA ALA A 55 -7.74 3.70 -6.75
C ALA A 55 -6.65 4.34 -7.61
N VAL A 56 -7.00 5.15 -8.61
CA VAL A 56 -6.02 5.79 -9.52
C VAL A 56 -5.14 6.79 -8.77
N GLU A 57 -5.72 7.64 -7.93
CA GLU A 57 -4.96 8.61 -7.13
C GLU A 57 -4.08 7.91 -6.10
N LEU A 58 -4.63 6.88 -5.45
CA LEU A 58 -3.92 6.11 -4.44
C LEU A 58 -2.79 5.26 -5.04
N GLU A 59 -2.96 4.74 -6.25
CA GLU A 59 -1.91 4.02 -6.98
C GLU A 59 -0.67 4.89 -7.20
N GLY A 60 -0.87 6.12 -7.69
CA GLY A 60 0.21 7.08 -7.87
C GLY A 60 0.92 7.42 -6.55
N ALA A 61 0.16 7.61 -5.47
CA ALA A 61 0.72 7.88 -4.15
C ALA A 61 1.54 6.70 -3.61
N LEU A 62 1.05 5.47 -3.79
CA LEU A 62 1.74 4.25 -3.35
C LEU A 62 2.99 3.97 -4.17
N LEU A 63 2.96 4.27 -5.47
CA LEU A 63 4.12 4.13 -6.33
C LEU A 63 5.20 5.15 -5.95
N ASN A 64 4.83 6.42 -5.76
CA ASN A 64 5.75 7.44 -5.25
C ASN A 64 6.33 7.04 -3.90
N ARG A 65 5.51 6.49 -3.00
CA ARG A 65 5.97 6.02 -1.69
C ARG A 65 7.04 4.95 -1.79
N LEU A 66 6.91 3.99 -2.71
CA LEU A 66 7.95 2.98 -2.93
C LEU A 66 9.28 3.62 -3.31
N PHE A 67 9.29 4.63 -4.17
CA PHE A 67 10.54 5.29 -4.56
C PHE A 67 11.17 6.15 -3.46
N GLU A 68 10.39 6.63 -2.51
CA GLU A 68 10.89 7.44 -1.39
C GLU A 68 11.33 6.59 -0.17
N ASP A 69 10.59 5.53 0.13
CA ASP A 69 10.79 4.64 1.28
C ASP A 69 10.13 3.30 0.95
N ALA A 70 10.93 2.41 0.38
CA ALA A 70 10.48 1.15 -0.19
C ALA A 70 10.27 0.07 0.87
N THR A 71 9.67 0.40 2.03
CA THR A 71 9.39 -0.55 3.10
C THR A 71 7.91 -0.93 3.18
N PRO A 72 7.55 -2.16 3.64
CA PRO A 72 6.15 -2.55 3.80
C PRO A 72 5.37 -1.62 4.73
N MET A 73 6.01 -1.16 5.81
CA MET A 73 5.42 -0.21 6.76
C MET A 73 5.13 1.15 6.10
N ALA A 74 6.02 1.65 5.26
CA ALA A 74 5.82 2.90 4.54
C ALA A 74 4.63 2.85 3.59
N GLN A 75 4.52 1.80 2.78
CA GLN A 75 3.34 1.59 1.92
C GLN A 75 2.06 1.43 2.75
N ALA A 76 2.10 0.68 3.85
CA ALA A 76 0.95 0.50 4.72
C ALA A 76 0.44 1.81 5.33
N LYS A 77 1.35 2.73 5.71
CA LYS A 77 0.98 4.06 6.19
C LYS A 77 0.30 4.90 5.10
N CYS A 78 0.77 4.80 3.86
CA CYS A 78 0.16 5.49 2.72
C CYS A 78 -1.28 5.00 2.47
N LEU A 79 -1.52 3.69 2.54
CA LEU A 79 -2.86 3.11 2.46
C LEU A 79 -3.82 3.65 3.55
N VAL A 80 -3.34 3.72 4.79
CA VAL A 80 -4.16 4.24 5.91
C VAL A 80 -4.45 5.73 5.73
N ALA A 81 -3.47 6.52 5.29
CA ALA A 81 -3.64 7.94 5.05
C ALA A 81 -4.61 8.23 3.88
N GLY A 82 -4.58 7.42 2.83
CA GLY A 82 -5.48 7.52 1.68
C GLY A 82 -6.92 7.10 1.99
N GLY A 83 -7.13 6.17 2.93
CA GLY A 83 -8.47 5.74 3.39
C GLY A 83 -9.14 6.69 4.40
N GLN A 84 -8.44 7.72 4.88
CA GLN A 84 -8.97 8.72 5.83
C GLN A 84 -9.38 10.04 5.14
N GLY A 85 -9.50 10.06 3.82
CA GLY A 85 -10.17 11.12 3.07
C GLY A 85 -11.68 10.98 3.17
N ASP A 86 -12.30 11.80 4.03
CA ASP A 86 -13.76 12.04 4.18
C ASP A 86 -14.59 11.06 5.02
N ALA A 87 -14.18 10.85 6.28
CA ALA A 87 -15.14 10.52 7.34
C ALA A 87 -14.93 11.43 8.56
N ALA A 88 -15.32 12.71 8.42
CA ALA A 88 -15.65 13.58 9.55
C ALA A 88 -17.18 13.74 9.60
N PRO A 89 -17.77 13.85 10.81
CA PRO A 89 -19.15 13.46 11.06
C PRO A 89 -20.14 14.47 10.48
N GLY A 90 -21.15 13.97 9.78
CA GLY A 90 -22.42 14.65 9.63
C GLY A 90 -23.03 14.89 11.01
N GLY A 91 -22.76 16.06 11.57
CA GLY A 91 -23.46 16.62 12.72
C GLY A 91 -24.36 17.74 12.23
N ASP A 92 -25.48 17.39 11.60
CA ASP A 92 -26.64 18.27 11.53
C ASP A 92 -27.69 17.71 12.50
N ALA A 93 -27.99 18.47 13.56
CA ALA A 93 -29.30 18.52 14.19
C ALA A 93 -29.29 19.51 15.36
N GLY A 94 -29.80 20.71 15.10
CA GLY A 94 -30.71 21.43 16.01
C GLY A 94 -30.14 22.05 17.28
N SER A 95 -29.98 23.37 17.27
CA SER A 95 -30.89 24.33 17.94
C SER A 95 -30.45 25.76 17.67
#